data_AF-A0A8S1IT53-F1
#
_entry.id   AF-A0A8S1IT53-F1
#
_cell.length_a   1.000
_cell.length_b   1.000
_cell.length_c   1.000
_cell.angle_alpha   90.00
_cell.angle_beta   90.00
_cell.angle_gamma   90.00
#
_symmetry.space_group_name_H-M   'P 1'
#
loop_
_entity.id
_entity.type
_entity.pdbx_description
1 polymer ?
#
loop_
_entity_poly.entity_id
_entity_poly.type
_entity_poly.pdbx_seq_one_letter_code
_entity_poly.pdbx_strand_id
1 'polypeptide(L)'
;MAGAMAAHMDAGAVATHHERVFEFLLSALGLRERAPWPMAQTAAVESACVSAFLSLVMKLSERQFRPLFSRLLEWSGRSGVGAVPEGRRAAFYRLVAALAQRLRSMFAPYFRHVLPDAVEILSRHKPPTEKKVKKRRKAGAEEPPLAERQTAYLLVLEVVRCIHRCCQYDNVGLMDQDRFEAVFPGVVCQLRGPEPEREVLEGLGEGLEPELEGGLAAAREEGAETLGVAVVGCLAQMAVVGGSDAMWKPLNRKVLVTARKGGRRTRLLALAVLHELVDRLKDEYLPLVPETLQYLSELLEDSDQMVANKTRKAIKAMEELSSEKLDRYLKP
;
A
#
# COMPACT_ATOMS: atom_id res chain seq x y z
N MET A 1 1.98 20.41 -21.65
CA MET A 1 1.66 21.86 -21.54
C MET A 1 1.10 22.25 -20.17
N ALA A 2 0.01 21.66 -19.66
CA ALA A 2 -0.59 22.09 -18.38
C ALA A 2 0.34 22.01 -17.15
N GLY A 3 1.18 20.96 -17.05
CA GLY A 3 2.18 20.86 -15.96
C GLY A 3 3.25 21.95 -15.99
N ALA A 4 3.68 22.35 -17.19
CA ALA A 4 4.59 23.49 -17.36
C ALA A 4 3.92 24.82 -16.96
N MET A 5 2.63 25.00 -17.29
CA MET A 5 1.90 26.20 -16.89
C MET A 5 1.83 26.35 -15.37
N ALA A 6 1.45 25.29 -14.63
CA ALA A 6 1.39 25.34 -13.17
C ALA A 6 2.78 25.60 -12.53
N ALA A 7 3.84 25.05 -13.12
CA ALA A 7 5.21 25.27 -12.66
C ALA A 7 5.68 26.72 -12.87
N HIS A 8 5.33 27.36 -13.99
CA HIS A 8 5.77 28.71 -14.35
C HIS A 8 4.87 29.86 -13.85
N MET A 9 3.69 29.59 -13.30
CA MET A 9 2.84 30.63 -12.71
C MET A 9 3.51 31.28 -11.48
N ASP A 10 3.52 32.61 -11.42
CA ASP A 10 3.95 33.36 -10.24
C ASP A 10 2.86 33.34 -9.14
N ALA A 11 3.21 33.81 -7.93
CA ALA A 11 2.28 33.80 -6.80
C ALA A 11 1.00 34.62 -7.07
N GLY A 12 1.11 35.71 -7.85
CA GLY A 12 -0.02 36.54 -8.25
C GLY A 12 -0.99 35.84 -9.21
N ALA A 13 -0.46 35.15 -10.24
CA ALA A 13 -1.29 34.36 -11.14
C ALA A 13 -1.94 33.15 -10.44
N VAL A 14 -1.23 32.49 -9.51
CA VAL A 14 -1.80 31.39 -8.71
C VAL A 14 -2.96 31.89 -7.87
N ALA A 15 -2.82 33.01 -7.16
CA ALA A 15 -3.90 33.57 -6.36
C ALA A 15 -5.17 33.84 -7.18
N THR A 16 -5.02 34.25 -8.44
CA THR A 16 -6.15 34.59 -9.34
C THR A 16 -6.75 33.37 -10.07
N HIS A 17 -5.94 32.36 -10.40
CA HIS A 17 -6.34 31.31 -11.35
C HIS A 17 -6.30 29.87 -10.79
N HIS A 18 -5.88 29.66 -9.54
CA HIS A 18 -5.77 28.33 -8.94
C HIS A 18 -7.06 27.49 -9.07
N GLU A 19 -8.23 28.09 -8.91
CA GLU A 19 -9.52 27.43 -9.09
C GLU A 19 -9.71 26.84 -10.50
N ARG A 20 -9.40 27.62 -11.55
CA ARG A 20 -9.55 27.17 -12.94
C ARG A 20 -8.53 26.08 -13.29
N VAL A 21 -7.32 26.20 -12.76
CA VAL A 21 -6.28 25.17 -12.91
C VAL A 21 -6.69 23.88 -12.20
N PHE A 22 -7.23 23.99 -10.98
CA PHE A 22 -7.74 22.86 -10.21
C PHE A 22 -8.86 22.12 -10.96
N GLU A 23 -9.85 22.83 -11.49
CA GLU A 23 -10.94 22.24 -12.30
C GLU A 23 -10.42 21.49 -13.53
N PHE A 24 -9.46 22.09 -14.24
CA PHE A 24 -8.85 21.45 -15.39
C PHE A 24 -8.12 20.15 -14.99
N LEU A 25 -7.34 20.19 -13.90
CA LEU A 25 -6.61 19.02 -13.40
C LEU A 25 -7.56 17.92 -12.90
N LEU A 26 -8.64 18.29 -12.21
CA LEU A 26 -9.65 17.35 -11.73
C LEU A 26 -10.38 16.66 -12.89
N SER A 27 -10.72 17.43 -13.92
CA SER A 27 -11.28 16.94 -15.18
C SER A 27 -10.33 15.97 -15.89
N ALA A 28 -9.02 16.26 -15.90
CA ALA A 28 -8.01 15.41 -16.52
C ALA A 28 -7.74 14.11 -15.72
N LEU A 29 -7.79 14.16 -14.38
CA LEU A 29 -7.68 12.97 -13.53
C LEU A 29 -8.86 12.00 -13.70
N GLY A 30 -10.01 12.49 -14.16
CA GLY A 30 -11.19 11.68 -14.49
C GLY A 30 -11.11 10.93 -15.83
N LEU A 31 -9.93 10.81 -16.45
CA LEU A 31 -9.76 10.27 -17.80
C LEU A 31 -10.30 8.83 -17.94
N ARG A 32 -10.09 7.98 -16.92
CA ARG A 32 -10.51 6.57 -16.90
C ARG A 32 -12.02 6.37 -17.06
N GLU A 33 -12.82 7.37 -16.71
CA GLU A 33 -14.29 7.29 -16.80
C GLU A 33 -14.81 7.68 -18.18
N ARG A 34 -14.01 8.42 -18.95
CA ARG A 34 -14.46 8.99 -20.24
C ARG A 34 -14.32 8.02 -21.38
N ALA A 35 -13.26 7.21 -21.37
CA ALA A 35 -13.03 6.20 -22.39
C ALA A 35 -12.05 5.12 -21.88
N PRO A 36 -12.04 3.93 -22.49
CA PRO A 36 -11.03 2.90 -22.24
C PRO A 36 -9.71 3.29 -22.94
N TRP A 37 -8.96 4.20 -22.32
CA TRP A 37 -7.64 4.58 -22.79
C TRP A 37 -6.60 3.50 -22.47
N PRO A 38 -5.55 3.33 -23.28
CA PRO A 38 -4.43 2.46 -22.93
C PRO A 38 -3.86 2.84 -21.55
N MET A 39 -3.53 1.82 -20.76
CA MET A 39 -3.08 1.99 -19.37
C MET A 39 -1.83 2.88 -19.27
N ALA A 40 -0.87 2.72 -20.19
CA ALA A 40 0.34 3.53 -20.24
C ALA A 40 0.06 5.02 -20.51
N GLN A 41 -0.85 5.33 -21.44
CA GLN A 41 -1.23 6.71 -21.75
C GLN A 41 -1.99 7.35 -20.57
N THR A 42 -2.87 6.58 -19.95
CA THR A 42 -3.60 7.00 -18.75
C THR A 42 -2.63 7.34 -17.62
N ALA A 43 -1.66 6.45 -17.34
CA ALA A 43 -0.65 6.67 -16.32
C ALA A 43 0.23 7.89 -16.60
N ALA A 44 0.57 8.15 -17.86
CA ALA A 44 1.35 9.33 -18.25
C ALA A 44 0.58 10.64 -18.00
N VAL A 45 -0.71 10.69 -18.37
CA VAL A 45 -1.57 11.85 -18.12
C VAL A 45 -1.78 12.06 -16.62
N GLU A 46 -2.09 10.99 -15.87
CA GLU A 46 -2.25 11.05 -14.42
C GLU A 46 -0.97 11.55 -13.74
N SER A 47 0.21 11.07 -14.15
CA SER A 47 1.49 11.52 -13.61
C SER A 47 1.76 13.00 -13.89
N ALA A 48 1.46 13.47 -15.11
CA ALA A 48 1.57 14.88 -15.45
C ALA A 48 0.60 15.75 -14.63
N CYS A 49 -0.62 15.27 -14.41
CA CYS A 49 -1.61 15.95 -13.58
C CYS A 49 -1.17 16.02 -12.11
N VAL A 50 -0.67 14.91 -11.55
CA VAL A 50 -0.13 14.87 -10.19
C VAL A 50 1.02 15.86 -10.04
N SER A 51 1.99 15.87 -10.96
CA SER A 51 3.12 16.81 -10.93
C SER A 51 2.66 18.28 -10.98
N ALA A 52 1.69 18.60 -11.85
CA ALA A 52 1.09 19.92 -11.94
C ALA A 52 0.36 20.31 -10.65
N PHE A 53 -0.39 19.39 -10.06
CA PHE A 53 -1.14 19.60 -8.83
C PHE A 53 -0.20 19.84 -7.66
N LEU A 54 0.87 19.05 -7.52
CA LEU A 54 1.89 19.28 -6.51
C LEU A 54 2.52 20.66 -6.66
N SER A 55 2.87 21.06 -7.89
CA SER A 55 3.44 22.39 -8.18
C SER A 55 2.49 23.53 -7.79
N LEU A 56 1.18 23.34 -8.00
CA LEU A 56 0.15 24.29 -7.57
C LEU A 56 0.07 24.35 -6.05
N VAL A 57 -0.07 23.20 -5.37
CA VAL A 57 -0.20 23.12 -3.90
C VAL A 57 0.99 23.74 -3.17
N MET A 58 2.20 23.57 -3.69
CA MET A 58 3.40 24.21 -3.13
C MET A 58 3.35 25.75 -3.13
N LYS A 59 2.46 26.37 -3.90
CA LYS A 59 2.27 27.82 -3.99
C LYS A 59 1.00 28.32 -3.30
N LEU A 60 0.18 27.41 -2.76
CA LEU A 60 -1.06 27.75 -2.08
C LEU A 60 -0.83 27.88 -0.57
N SER A 61 -1.57 28.81 0.04
CA SER A 61 -1.72 28.80 1.50
C SER A 61 -2.64 27.67 1.95
N GLU A 62 -2.54 27.26 3.22
CA GLU A 62 -3.42 26.23 3.79
C GLU A 62 -4.91 26.60 3.68
N ARG A 63 -5.23 27.90 3.79
CA ARG A 63 -6.60 28.43 3.64
C ARG A 63 -7.17 28.20 2.24
N GLN A 64 -6.32 28.23 1.22
CA GLN A 64 -6.71 27.96 -0.17
C GLN A 64 -6.70 26.46 -0.48
N PHE A 65 -5.75 25.72 0.10
CA PHE A 65 -5.64 24.28 -0.13
C PHE A 65 -6.81 23.48 0.48
N ARG A 66 -7.25 23.83 1.70
CA ARG A 66 -8.33 23.10 2.41
C ARG A 66 -9.61 22.97 1.58
N PRO A 67 -10.19 24.05 1.01
CA PRO A 67 -11.38 23.94 0.14
C PRO A 67 -11.16 23.06 -1.09
N LEU A 68 -10.01 23.18 -1.76
CA LEU A 68 -9.69 22.34 -2.92
C LEU A 68 -9.59 20.86 -2.55
N PHE A 69 -9.01 20.55 -1.39
CA PHE A 69 -8.94 19.17 -0.91
C PHE A 69 -10.31 18.60 -0.55
N SER A 70 -11.19 19.38 0.06
CA SER A 70 -12.59 18.97 0.32
C SER A 70 -13.31 18.63 -0.98
N ARG A 71 -13.18 19.47 -2.01
CA ARG A 71 -13.76 19.21 -3.33
C ARG A 71 -13.16 17.98 -4.01
N LEU A 72 -11.86 17.73 -3.81
CA LEU A 72 -11.20 16.51 -4.29
C LEU A 72 -11.76 15.25 -3.62
N LEU A 73 -12.04 15.28 -2.31
CA LEU A 73 -12.70 14.19 -1.57
C LEU A 73 -14.14 13.96 -2.03
N GLU A 74 -14.89 15.03 -2.30
CA GLU A 74 -16.24 14.95 -2.84
C GLU A 74 -16.23 14.32 -4.24
N TRP A 75 -15.31 14.78 -5.09
CA TRP A 75 -15.11 14.25 -6.43
C TRP A 75 -14.79 12.76 -6.42
N SER A 76 -13.91 12.30 -5.52
CA SER A 76 -13.57 10.88 -5.37
C SER A 76 -14.75 10.02 -4.89
N GLY A 77 -15.91 10.63 -4.63
CA GLY A 77 -17.18 9.94 -4.43
C GLY A 77 -17.54 9.67 -2.96
N ARG A 78 -16.93 10.40 -2.00
CA ARG A 78 -17.28 10.27 -0.57
C ARG A 78 -18.63 10.91 -0.21
N SER A 79 -19.20 11.72 -1.10
CA SER A 79 -20.45 12.48 -0.85
C SER A 79 -21.61 12.09 -1.76
N GLY A 80 -21.43 11.12 -2.65
CA GLY A 80 -22.42 10.76 -3.69
C GLY A 80 -23.25 9.52 -3.36
N VAL A 81 -24.54 9.55 -3.72
CA VAL A 81 -25.42 8.38 -3.75
C VAL A 81 -25.14 7.62 -5.06
N GLY A 82 -24.39 6.52 -5.00
CA GLY A 82 -24.12 5.66 -6.17
C GLY A 82 -22.80 4.90 -6.10
N ALA A 83 -22.62 3.92 -6.98
CA ALA A 83 -21.36 3.20 -7.12
C ALA A 83 -20.31 4.13 -7.75
N VAL A 84 -19.33 4.56 -6.95
CA VAL A 84 -18.22 5.38 -7.44
C VAL A 84 -17.33 4.53 -8.35
N PRO A 85 -16.94 5.02 -9.54
CA PRO A 85 -16.00 4.31 -10.39
C PRO A 85 -14.64 4.13 -9.71
N GLU A 86 -14.15 2.88 -9.66
CA GLU A 86 -12.88 2.52 -9.01
C GLU A 86 -11.69 3.25 -9.64
N GLY A 87 -11.76 3.57 -10.94
CA GLY A 87 -10.73 4.34 -11.64
C GLY A 87 -10.54 5.74 -11.07
N ARG A 88 -11.62 6.40 -10.64
CA ARG A 88 -11.54 7.72 -10.01
C ARG A 88 -10.91 7.65 -8.64
N ARG A 89 -11.28 6.65 -7.84
CA ARG A 89 -10.66 6.39 -6.55
C ARG A 89 -9.17 6.10 -6.71
N ALA A 90 -8.76 5.35 -7.74
CA ALA A 90 -7.35 5.05 -7.99
C ALA A 90 -6.54 6.34 -8.28
N ALA A 91 -7.06 7.21 -9.17
CA ALA A 91 -6.44 8.50 -9.46
C ALA A 91 -6.37 9.42 -8.22
N PHE A 92 -7.44 9.43 -7.42
CA PHE A 92 -7.48 10.15 -6.14
C PHE A 92 -6.40 9.67 -5.16
N TYR A 93 -6.30 8.36 -4.90
CA TYR A 93 -5.29 7.82 -3.97
C TYR A 93 -3.87 8.03 -4.48
N ARG A 94 -3.64 7.97 -5.79
CA ARG A 94 -2.34 8.34 -6.39
C ARG A 94 -1.95 9.77 -6.06
N LEU A 95 -2.89 10.71 -6.22
CA LEU A 95 -2.65 12.12 -5.88
C LEU A 95 -2.46 12.33 -4.38
N VAL A 96 -3.26 11.67 -3.53
CA VAL A 96 -3.12 11.75 -2.07
C VAL A 96 -1.77 11.21 -1.60
N ALA A 97 -1.33 10.06 -2.13
CA ALA A 97 -0.03 9.50 -1.81
C ALA A 97 1.10 10.47 -2.22
N ALA A 98 1.02 11.09 -3.40
CA ALA A 98 1.98 12.08 -3.85
C ALA A 98 1.97 13.36 -3.00
N LEU A 99 0.78 13.84 -2.60
CA LEU A 99 0.64 14.99 -1.70
C LEU A 99 1.26 14.71 -0.33
N ALA A 100 0.97 13.54 0.24
CA ALA A 100 1.55 13.11 1.50
C ALA A 100 3.08 13.04 1.44
N GLN A 101 3.65 12.57 0.32
CA GLN A 101 5.10 12.60 0.12
C GLN A 101 5.67 14.01 0.14
N ARG A 102 5.01 14.91 -0.56
CA ARG A 102 5.52 16.26 -0.80
C ARG A 102 5.39 17.15 0.44
N LEU A 103 4.27 17.05 1.14
CA LEU A 103 3.93 17.85 2.31
C LEU A 103 4.34 17.19 3.64
N ARG A 104 4.60 15.87 3.64
CA ARG A 104 4.97 15.08 4.81
C ARG A 104 3.98 15.27 5.97
N SER A 105 4.47 15.59 7.16
CA SER A 105 3.67 15.73 8.38
C SER A 105 2.61 16.84 8.30
N MET A 106 2.81 17.85 7.45
CA MET A 106 1.79 18.90 7.21
C MET A 106 0.50 18.33 6.62
N PHE A 107 0.57 17.18 5.94
CA PHE A 107 -0.58 16.49 5.38
C PHE A 107 -1.21 15.47 6.34
N ALA A 108 -0.53 15.10 7.43
CA ALA A 108 -1.00 14.08 8.37
C ALA A 108 -2.46 14.29 8.85
N PRO A 109 -2.90 15.52 9.19
CA PRO A 109 -4.28 15.76 9.65
C PRO A 109 -5.37 15.43 8.61
N TYR A 110 -5.04 15.38 7.31
CA TYR A 110 -6.01 15.12 6.25
C TYR A 110 -6.35 13.63 6.13
N PHE A 111 -5.47 12.73 6.57
CA PHE A 111 -5.72 11.28 6.54
C PHE A 111 -6.91 10.84 7.39
N ARG A 112 -7.33 11.62 8.39
CA ARG A 112 -8.59 11.37 9.13
C ARG A 112 -9.82 11.29 8.22
N HIS A 113 -9.77 11.98 7.08
CA HIS A 113 -10.83 11.95 6.08
C HIS A 113 -10.61 10.83 5.05
N VAL A 114 -9.38 10.37 4.85
CA VAL A 114 -9.04 9.39 3.80
C VAL A 114 -9.12 7.95 4.33
N LEU A 115 -8.66 7.70 5.55
CA LEU A 115 -8.54 6.35 6.12
C LEU A 115 -9.84 5.53 6.14
N PRO A 116 -11.03 6.09 6.45
CA PRO A 116 -12.26 5.28 6.43
C PRO A 116 -12.57 4.66 5.07
N ASP A 117 -12.38 5.41 3.98
CA ASP A 117 -12.58 4.90 2.62
C ASP A 117 -11.48 3.90 2.23
N ALA A 118 -10.25 4.11 2.68
CA ALA A 118 -9.15 3.17 2.48
C ALA A 118 -9.46 1.78 3.09
N VAL A 119 -10.01 1.75 4.31
CA VAL A 119 -10.42 0.51 4.99
C VAL A 119 -11.57 -0.17 4.26
N GLU A 120 -12.55 0.59 3.76
CA GLU A 120 -13.65 0.06 2.95
C GLU A 120 -13.12 -0.60 1.66
N ILE A 121 -12.23 0.08 0.94
CA ILE A 121 -11.62 -0.43 -0.29
C ILE A 121 -10.84 -1.73 -0.03
N LEU A 122 -9.98 -1.77 0.99
CA LEU A 122 -9.24 -2.99 1.35
C LEU A 122 -10.17 -4.12 1.76
N SER A 123 -11.32 -3.80 2.37
CA SER A 123 -12.34 -4.78 2.76
C SER A 123 -13.11 -5.35 1.58
N ARG A 124 -13.33 -4.55 0.53
CA ARG A 124 -13.99 -4.95 -0.72
C ARG A 124 -13.05 -5.76 -1.62
N HIS A 125 -11.78 -5.36 -1.73
CA HIS A 125 -10.78 -5.98 -2.59
C HIS A 125 -9.91 -7.00 -1.84
N LYS A 126 -10.54 -8.02 -1.24
CA LYS A 126 -9.81 -9.11 -0.59
C LYS A 126 -9.31 -10.11 -1.66
N PRO A 127 -8.01 -10.45 -1.70
CA PRO A 127 -7.52 -11.44 -2.64
C PRO A 127 -8.23 -12.78 -2.44
N PRO A 128 -8.61 -13.46 -3.53
CA PRO A 128 -9.20 -14.79 -3.43
C PRO A 128 -8.15 -15.79 -2.93
N THR A 129 -8.60 -16.79 -2.16
CA THR A 129 -7.72 -17.89 -1.78
C THR A 129 -7.42 -18.78 -2.99
N GLU A 130 -6.24 -19.41 -3.04
CA GLU A 130 -5.86 -20.30 -4.15
C GLU A 130 -6.89 -21.40 -4.42
N LYS A 131 -7.49 -21.96 -3.36
CA LYS A 131 -8.58 -22.94 -3.44
C LYS A 131 -9.81 -22.36 -4.16
N LYS A 132 -10.17 -21.10 -3.87
CA LYS A 132 -11.29 -20.42 -4.55
C LYS A 132 -10.97 -20.12 -6.01
N VAL A 133 -9.74 -19.69 -6.33
CA VAL A 133 -9.31 -19.47 -7.72
C VAL A 133 -9.41 -20.76 -8.53
N LYS A 134 -8.85 -21.87 -8.02
CA LYS A 134 -8.92 -23.20 -8.66
C LYS A 134 -10.38 -23.65 -8.87
N LYS A 135 -11.26 -23.41 -7.90
CA LYS A 135 -12.69 -23.73 -8.01
C LYS A 135 -13.40 -22.90 -9.08
N ARG A 136 -13.13 -21.58 -9.17
CA ARG A 136 -13.73 -20.69 -10.19
C ARG A 136 -13.29 -21.07 -11.60
N ARG A 137 -12.00 -21.36 -11.81
CA ARG A 137 -11.48 -21.83 -13.10
C ARG A 137 -12.13 -23.14 -13.55
N LYS A 138 -12.30 -24.11 -12.63
CA LYS A 138 -13.02 -25.36 -12.93
C LYS A 138 -14.50 -25.17 -13.26
N ALA A 139 -15.13 -24.12 -12.74
CA ALA A 139 -16.52 -23.81 -12.98
C ALA A 139 -16.75 -22.97 -14.24
N GLY A 140 -15.71 -22.61 -15.00
CA GLY A 140 -15.83 -21.76 -16.18
C GLY A 140 -16.38 -20.37 -15.88
N ALA A 141 -16.18 -19.85 -14.65
CA ALA A 141 -16.67 -18.54 -14.28
C ALA A 141 -15.95 -17.46 -15.10
N GLU A 142 -16.73 -16.59 -15.75
CA GLU A 142 -16.20 -15.47 -16.52
C GLU A 142 -15.37 -14.55 -15.62
N GLU A 143 -14.15 -14.26 -16.06
CA GLU A 143 -13.26 -13.34 -15.34
C GLU A 143 -13.63 -11.90 -15.70
N PRO A 144 -13.52 -10.96 -14.73
CA PRO A 144 -13.79 -9.56 -15.03
C PRO A 144 -12.83 -9.03 -16.12
N PRO A 145 -13.25 -8.03 -16.91
CA PRO A 145 -12.43 -7.43 -17.95
C PRO A 145 -11.04 -7.00 -17.44
N LEU A 146 -10.02 -7.10 -18.29
CA LEU A 146 -8.63 -6.77 -17.93
C LEU A 146 -8.51 -5.35 -17.36
N ALA A 147 -9.20 -4.37 -17.94
CA ALA A 147 -9.19 -2.98 -17.49
C ALA A 147 -9.73 -2.80 -16.06
N GLU A 148 -10.76 -3.56 -15.68
CA GLU A 148 -11.30 -3.57 -14.32
C GLU A 148 -10.31 -4.20 -13.34
N ARG A 149 -9.68 -5.31 -13.75
CA ARG A 149 -8.66 -6.00 -12.95
C ARG A 149 -7.43 -5.13 -12.70
N GLN A 150 -6.95 -4.44 -13.73
CA GLN A 150 -5.85 -3.46 -13.65
C GLN A 150 -6.22 -2.29 -12.74
N THR A 151 -7.43 -1.76 -12.87
CA THR A 151 -7.92 -0.65 -12.04
C THR A 151 -8.03 -1.05 -10.57
N ALA A 152 -8.57 -2.23 -10.28
CA ALA A 152 -8.66 -2.76 -8.92
C ALA A 152 -7.27 -2.97 -8.29
N TYR A 153 -6.31 -3.51 -9.06
CA TYR A 153 -4.93 -3.68 -8.60
C TYR A 153 -4.26 -2.34 -8.26
N LEU A 154 -4.38 -1.36 -9.16
CA LEU A 154 -3.86 0.00 -8.95
C LEU A 154 -4.49 0.69 -7.76
N LEU A 155 -5.81 0.58 -7.61
CA LEU A 155 -6.53 1.17 -6.49
C LEU A 155 -5.98 0.65 -5.16
N VAL A 156 -5.84 -0.68 -5.02
CA VAL A 156 -5.29 -1.29 -3.81
C VAL A 156 -3.84 -0.87 -3.59
N LEU A 157 -3.01 -0.84 -4.64
CA LEU A 157 -1.62 -0.39 -4.55
C LEU A 157 -1.50 1.04 -4.01
N GLU A 158 -2.28 1.97 -4.57
CA GLU A 158 -2.24 3.37 -4.15
C GLU A 158 -2.83 3.58 -2.75
N VAL A 159 -3.86 2.80 -2.37
CA VAL A 159 -4.38 2.79 -0.99
C VAL A 159 -3.31 2.31 -0.01
N VAL A 160 -2.61 1.22 -0.30
CA VAL A 160 -1.54 0.69 0.56
C VAL A 160 -0.40 1.69 0.70
N ARG A 161 0.00 2.35 -0.38
CA ARG A 161 1.01 3.42 -0.36
C ARG A 161 0.57 4.63 0.45
N CYS A 162 -0.70 5.01 0.31
CA CYS A 162 -1.32 6.08 1.07
C CYS A 162 -1.27 5.79 2.58
N ILE A 163 -1.63 4.56 3.01
CA ILE A 163 -1.54 4.12 4.41
C ILE A 163 -0.08 4.10 4.89
N HIS A 164 0.85 3.59 4.07
CA HIS A 164 2.27 3.59 4.41
C HIS A 164 2.79 5.00 4.69
N ARG A 165 2.49 5.96 3.80
CA ARG A 165 2.89 7.38 3.98
C ARG A 165 2.17 8.04 5.14
N CYS A 166 0.92 7.67 5.40
CA CYS A 166 0.19 8.10 6.59
C CYS A 166 0.96 7.71 7.85
N CYS A 167 1.45 6.47 7.94
CA CYS A 167 2.26 6.02 9.06
C CYS A 167 3.64 6.70 9.07
N GLN A 168 4.30 6.80 7.92
CA GLN A 168 5.65 7.38 7.82
C GLN A 168 5.71 8.84 8.30
N TYR A 169 4.65 9.61 8.06
CA TYR A 169 4.61 11.04 8.39
C TYR A 169 3.67 11.37 9.56
N ASP A 170 3.19 10.38 10.30
CA ASP A 170 2.36 10.61 11.47
C ASP A 170 3.19 11.23 12.61
N ASN A 171 2.94 12.50 12.89
CA ASN A 171 3.53 13.23 14.00
C ASN A 171 2.47 13.72 15.02
N VAL A 172 1.20 13.40 14.79
CA VAL A 172 0.06 13.88 15.61
C VAL A 172 -0.62 12.75 16.37
N GLY A 173 -0.11 11.53 16.27
CA GLY A 173 -0.75 10.35 16.85
C GLY A 173 -2.06 10.01 16.13
N LEU A 174 -2.08 10.17 14.80
CA LEU A 174 -3.23 9.80 13.99
C LEU A 174 -3.44 8.29 14.00
N MET A 175 -2.39 7.48 13.98
CA MET A 175 -2.52 6.02 14.05
C MET A 175 -2.61 5.57 15.51
N ASP A 176 -3.73 5.90 16.15
CA ASP A 176 -4.10 5.34 17.45
C ASP A 176 -4.44 3.84 17.35
N GLN A 177 -4.62 3.20 18.50
CA GLN A 177 -4.90 1.76 18.57
C GLN A 177 -6.17 1.37 17.78
N ASP A 178 -7.24 2.16 17.87
CA ASP A 178 -8.52 1.86 17.19
C ASP A 178 -8.35 1.91 15.66
N ARG A 179 -7.67 2.93 15.14
CA ARG A 179 -7.39 3.05 13.70
C ARG A 179 -6.41 2.00 13.24
N PHE A 180 -5.41 1.67 14.05
CA PHE A 180 -4.49 0.57 13.75
C PHE A 180 -5.28 -0.73 13.58
N GLU A 181 -6.12 -1.09 14.56
CA GLU A 181 -6.96 -2.30 14.54
C GLU A 181 -7.95 -2.32 13.38
N ALA A 182 -8.45 -1.17 12.94
CA ALA A 182 -9.29 -1.07 11.75
C ALA A 182 -8.52 -1.30 10.43
N VAL A 183 -7.28 -0.79 10.34
CA VAL A 183 -6.51 -0.75 9.09
C VAL A 183 -5.68 -2.01 8.86
N PHE A 184 -4.93 -2.47 9.87
CA PHE A 184 -3.93 -3.53 9.67
C PHE A 184 -4.52 -4.85 9.14
N PRO A 185 -5.75 -5.30 9.51
CA PRO A 185 -6.30 -6.55 8.99
C PRO A 185 -6.58 -6.48 7.48
N GLY A 186 -6.94 -5.30 6.97
CA GLY A 186 -7.14 -5.02 5.56
C GLY A 186 -5.84 -5.10 4.77
N VAL A 187 -4.74 -4.58 5.34
CA VAL A 187 -3.40 -4.62 4.74
C VAL A 187 -2.82 -6.05 4.77
N VAL A 188 -2.87 -6.73 5.92
CA VAL A 188 -2.38 -8.13 6.06
C VAL A 188 -3.13 -9.07 5.11
N CYS A 189 -4.42 -8.81 4.84
CA CYS A 189 -5.19 -9.57 3.87
C CYS A 189 -4.59 -9.57 2.46
N GLN A 190 -3.88 -8.51 2.07
CA GLN A 190 -3.26 -8.35 0.74
C GLN A 190 -2.01 -9.22 0.53
N LEU A 191 -1.45 -9.79 1.59
CA LEU A 191 -0.42 -10.83 1.48
C LEU A 191 -0.96 -12.11 0.82
N ARG A 192 -2.28 -12.31 0.84
CA ARG A 192 -2.93 -13.52 0.32
C ARG A 192 -3.03 -13.52 -1.19
N GLY A 193 -3.36 -14.70 -1.71
CA GLY A 193 -3.71 -14.91 -3.11
C GLY A 193 -2.49 -15.25 -3.98
N PRO A 194 -2.76 -15.74 -5.21
CA PRO A 194 -1.71 -16.04 -6.17
C PRO A 194 -1.00 -14.77 -6.61
N GLU A 195 0.16 -14.96 -7.25
CA GLU A 195 0.84 -13.87 -7.95
C GLU A 195 -0.08 -13.30 -9.04
N PRO A 196 -0.17 -11.97 -9.16
CA PRO A 196 -1.01 -11.35 -10.19
C PRO A 196 -0.49 -11.71 -11.59
N GLU A 197 -1.43 -11.86 -12.53
CA GLU A 197 -1.11 -12.19 -13.91
C GLU A 197 -0.32 -11.06 -14.59
N ARG A 198 0.65 -11.42 -15.44
CA ARG A 198 1.56 -10.46 -16.09
C ARG A 198 0.83 -9.36 -16.84
N GLU A 199 -0.28 -9.67 -17.49
CA GLU A 199 -1.13 -8.71 -18.23
C GLU A 199 -1.73 -7.63 -17.31
N VAL A 200 -2.03 -7.98 -16.05
CA VAL A 200 -2.50 -7.00 -15.06
C VAL A 200 -1.38 -6.03 -14.69
N LEU A 201 -0.13 -6.50 -14.70
CA LEU A 201 1.04 -5.69 -14.38
C LEU A 201 1.57 -4.87 -15.57
N GLU A 202 1.18 -5.22 -16.78
CA GLU A 202 1.65 -4.58 -18.00
C GLU A 202 1.15 -3.13 -18.11
N GLY A 203 2.04 -2.22 -18.48
CA GLY A 203 1.74 -0.79 -18.57
C GLY A 203 1.56 -0.09 -17.21
N LEU A 204 1.75 -0.80 -16.08
CA LEU A 204 1.73 -0.20 -14.75
C LEU A 204 3.03 0.55 -14.38
N GLY A 205 4.02 0.75 -15.26
CA GLY A 205 5.17 1.58 -14.87
C GLY A 205 6.28 1.86 -15.87
N GLU A 206 6.52 3.16 -16.09
CA GLU A 206 7.85 3.80 -15.96
C GLU A 206 7.87 4.91 -14.87
N GLY A 207 6.71 5.33 -14.32
CA GLY A 207 6.60 6.46 -13.35
C GLY A 207 5.93 6.11 -12.02
N LEU A 208 5.88 4.82 -11.68
CA LEU A 208 5.32 4.28 -10.43
C LEU A 208 6.41 3.70 -9.52
N GLU A 209 7.68 3.99 -9.83
CA GLU A 209 8.84 3.64 -9.00
C GLU A 209 8.59 4.14 -7.57
N PRO A 210 8.55 3.22 -6.59
CA PRO A 210 8.56 3.63 -5.21
C PRO A 210 9.98 4.11 -4.88
N GLU A 211 10.11 5.34 -4.39
CA GLU A 211 11.21 5.73 -3.49
C GLU A 211 11.03 5.00 -2.13
N LEU A 212 10.84 3.67 -2.15
CA LEU A 212 10.74 2.86 -0.95
C LEU A 212 12.17 2.57 -0.47
N GLU A 213 12.40 2.91 0.80
CA GLU A 213 13.68 2.87 1.50
C GLU A 213 14.38 1.50 1.42
N GLY A 214 15.71 1.51 1.57
CA GLY A 214 16.66 0.45 1.20
C GLY A 214 16.47 -0.96 1.78
N GLY A 215 15.51 -1.21 2.69
CA GLY A 215 15.15 -2.56 3.15
C GLY A 215 14.26 -3.34 2.16
N LEU A 216 13.39 -2.62 1.43
CA LEU A 216 12.41 -3.22 0.52
C LEU A 216 13.00 -3.70 -0.81
N ALA A 217 14.25 -3.35 -1.09
CA ALA A 217 15.01 -3.84 -2.23
C ALA A 217 15.16 -5.36 -2.20
N ALA A 218 15.38 -5.94 -1.02
CA ALA A 218 15.49 -7.39 -0.84
C ALA A 218 14.20 -8.12 -1.27
N ALA A 219 13.04 -7.59 -0.91
CA ALA A 219 11.76 -8.18 -1.32
C ALA A 219 11.60 -8.15 -2.86
N ARG A 220 12.05 -7.07 -3.54
CA ARG A 220 11.99 -6.90 -5.00
C ARG A 220 12.98 -7.81 -5.73
N GLU A 221 14.22 -7.89 -5.26
CA GLU A 221 15.26 -8.79 -5.80
C GLU A 221 14.84 -10.27 -5.73
N GLU A 222 14.06 -10.62 -4.71
CA GLU A 222 13.56 -11.97 -4.50
C GLU A 222 12.23 -12.25 -5.23
N GLY A 223 11.85 -11.40 -6.19
CA GLY A 223 10.74 -11.63 -7.12
C GLY A 223 9.35 -11.20 -6.63
N ALA A 224 9.25 -10.41 -5.56
CA ALA A 224 7.96 -9.85 -5.14
C ALA A 224 7.50 -8.74 -6.10
N GLU A 225 6.24 -8.78 -6.48
CA GLU A 225 5.65 -7.74 -7.30
C GLU A 225 5.40 -6.44 -6.52
N THR A 226 5.16 -5.33 -7.23
CA THR A 226 5.06 -3.97 -6.67
C THR A 226 4.06 -3.86 -5.51
N LEU A 227 2.89 -4.51 -5.61
CA LEU A 227 1.91 -4.51 -4.53
C LEU A 227 2.41 -5.28 -3.31
N GLY A 228 3.00 -6.46 -3.49
CA GLY A 228 3.61 -7.24 -2.42
C GLY A 228 4.67 -6.44 -1.67
N VAL A 229 5.58 -5.78 -2.38
CA VAL A 229 6.59 -4.89 -1.79
C VAL A 229 5.93 -3.75 -1.01
N ALA A 230 4.92 -3.09 -1.59
CA ALA A 230 4.21 -2.01 -0.92
C ALA A 230 3.48 -2.48 0.36
N VAL A 231 2.89 -3.68 0.37
CA VAL A 231 2.23 -4.26 1.54
C VAL A 231 3.24 -4.58 2.64
N VAL A 232 4.39 -5.16 2.29
CA VAL A 232 5.48 -5.43 3.24
C VAL A 232 5.93 -4.13 3.91
N GLY A 233 6.24 -3.11 3.12
CA GLY A 233 6.69 -1.81 3.63
C GLY A 233 5.62 -1.09 4.46
N CYS A 234 4.35 -1.23 4.07
CA CYS A 234 3.23 -0.68 4.83
C CYS A 234 3.11 -1.33 6.22
N LEU A 235 3.14 -2.67 6.30
CA LEU A 235 3.06 -3.38 7.58
C LEU A 235 4.25 -3.10 8.48
N ALA A 236 5.46 -3.03 7.92
CA ALA A 236 6.66 -2.67 8.65
C ALA A 236 6.55 -1.25 9.24
N GLN A 237 6.10 -0.28 8.44
CA GLN A 237 5.92 1.10 8.90
C GLN A 237 4.78 1.23 9.93
N MET A 238 3.70 0.45 9.79
CA MET A 238 2.64 0.38 10.79
C MET A 238 3.18 -0.12 12.13
N ALA A 239 4.07 -1.12 12.13
CA ALA A 239 4.69 -1.61 13.35
C ALA A 239 5.57 -0.55 14.03
N VAL A 240 6.35 0.21 13.26
CA VAL A 240 7.17 1.32 13.78
C VAL A 240 6.29 2.37 14.47
N VAL A 241 5.18 2.79 13.85
CA VAL A 241 4.27 3.77 14.45
C VAL A 241 3.49 3.19 15.63
N GLY A 242 3.18 1.90 15.60
CA GLY A 242 2.43 1.24 16.67
C GLY A 242 3.18 1.26 18.01
N GLY A 243 4.51 1.19 18.00
CA GLY A 243 5.36 1.48 19.17
C GLY A 243 5.02 0.76 20.48
N SER A 244 4.27 -0.35 20.44
CA SER A 244 3.79 -1.03 21.64
C SER A 244 3.37 -2.47 21.39
N ASP A 245 3.56 -3.31 22.42
CA ASP A 245 3.14 -4.71 22.46
C ASP A 245 1.67 -4.94 22.10
N ALA A 246 0.80 -4.01 22.48
CA ALA A 246 -0.63 -4.07 22.20
C ALA A 246 -0.92 -4.10 20.70
N MET A 247 -0.10 -3.42 19.89
CA MET A 247 -0.23 -3.39 18.43
C MET A 247 0.67 -4.43 17.74
N TRP A 248 1.87 -4.69 18.25
CA TRP A 248 2.80 -5.63 17.64
C TRP A 248 2.33 -7.08 17.73
N LYS A 249 1.82 -7.52 18.88
CA LYS A 249 1.38 -8.91 19.10
C LYS A 249 0.26 -9.32 18.13
N PRO A 250 -0.85 -8.55 17.98
CA PRO A 250 -1.89 -8.87 17.01
C PRO A 250 -1.40 -8.84 15.56
N LEU A 251 -0.56 -7.87 15.20
CA LEU A 251 0.01 -7.76 13.85
C LEU A 251 0.85 -9.00 13.52
N ASN A 252 1.84 -9.32 14.37
CA ASN A 252 2.74 -10.45 14.18
C ASN A 252 1.95 -11.76 14.06
N ARG A 253 1.07 -12.04 15.04
CA ARG A 253 0.21 -13.23 15.03
C ARG A 253 -0.65 -13.33 13.76
N LYS A 254 -1.22 -12.22 13.28
CA LYS A 254 -2.03 -12.22 12.06
C LYS A 254 -1.22 -12.54 10.81
N VAL A 255 0.01 -12.02 10.72
CA VAL A 255 0.96 -12.33 9.63
C VAL A 255 1.30 -13.82 9.64
N LEU A 256 1.67 -14.39 10.80
CA LEU A 256 1.98 -15.82 10.96
C LEU A 256 0.78 -16.71 10.54
N VAL A 257 -0.41 -16.40 11.05
CA VAL A 257 -1.64 -17.17 10.71
C VAL A 257 -1.98 -17.07 9.22
N THR A 258 -1.73 -15.91 8.60
CA THR A 258 -1.97 -15.69 7.17
C THR A 258 -1.00 -16.50 6.31
N ALA A 259 0.27 -16.56 6.73
CA ALA A 259 1.29 -17.36 6.09
C ALA A 259 0.98 -18.87 6.19
N ARG A 260 0.57 -19.37 7.38
CA ARG A 260 0.24 -20.79 7.60
C ARG A 260 -0.87 -21.30 6.66
N LYS A 261 -1.84 -20.44 6.34
CA LYS A 261 -2.98 -20.78 5.46
C LYS A 261 -2.75 -20.40 3.99
N GLY A 262 -1.65 -19.72 3.69
CA GLY A 262 -1.32 -19.15 2.41
C GLY A 262 -0.57 -20.11 1.50
N GLY A 263 -0.52 -19.78 0.20
CA GLY A 263 0.36 -20.45 -0.75
C GLY A 263 1.77 -19.86 -0.75
N ARG A 264 2.60 -20.29 -1.71
CA ARG A 264 4.01 -19.88 -1.84
C ARG A 264 4.21 -18.37 -1.73
N ARG A 265 3.50 -17.57 -2.55
CA ARG A 265 3.62 -16.11 -2.54
C ARG A 265 3.32 -15.51 -1.17
N THR A 266 2.23 -15.94 -0.53
CA THR A 266 1.84 -15.44 0.80
C THR A 266 2.88 -15.74 1.85
N ARG A 267 3.49 -16.94 1.82
CA ARG A 267 4.57 -17.31 2.74
C ARG A 267 5.83 -16.48 2.52
N LEU A 268 6.24 -16.27 1.27
CA LEU A 268 7.39 -15.43 0.94
C LEU A 268 7.21 -13.97 1.36
N LEU A 269 6.03 -13.39 1.12
CA LEU A 269 5.74 -12.01 1.55
C LEU A 269 5.64 -11.90 3.07
N ALA A 270 5.04 -12.87 3.75
CA ALA A 270 4.98 -12.87 5.21
C ALA A 270 6.37 -12.99 5.83
N LEU A 271 7.26 -13.84 5.29
CA LEU A 271 8.66 -13.91 5.72
C LEU A 271 9.39 -12.58 5.50
N ALA A 272 9.11 -11.87 4.39
CA ALA A 272 9.64 -10.54 4.17
C ALA A 272 9.12 -9.51 5.20
N VAL A 273 7.84 -9.59 5.58
CA VAL A 273 7.31 -8.80 6.70
C VAL A 273 8.04 -9.12 7.99
N LEU A 274 8.22 -10.39 8.34
CA LEU A 274 8.92 -10.78 9.56
C LEU A 274 10.35 -10.25 9.60
N HIS A 275 11.07 -10.33 8.46
CA HIS A 275 12.41 -9.77 8.34
C HIS A 275 12.43 -8.25 8.61
N GLU A 276 11.51 -7.49 8.00
CA GLU A 276 11.40 -6.04 8.25
C GLU A 276 10.99 -5.73 9.69
N LEU A 277 10.16 -6.55 10.33
CA LEU A 277 9.81 -6.36 11.74
C LEU A 277 11.02 -6.57 12.66
N VAL A 278 11.81 -7.62 12.42
CA VAL A 278 13.05 -7.89 13.16
C VAL A 278 14.04 -6.73 12.98
N ASP A 279 14.26 -6.28 11.74
CA ASP A 279 15.22 -5.22 11.42
C ASP A 279 14.83 -3.85 12.01
N ARG A 280 13.54 -3.50 11.94
CA ARG A 280 13.05 -2.19 12.40
C ARG A 280 12.76 -2.11 13.89
N LEU A 281 12.20 -3.15 14.49
CA LEU A 281 11.85 -3.17 15.92
C LEU A 281 13.03 -3.57 16.81
N LYS A 282 14.02 -4.31 16.26
CA LYS A 282 15.22 -4.73 17.00
C LYS A 282 14.84 -5.40 18.33
N ASP A 283 15.40 -4.95 19.45
CA ASP A 283 15.19 -5.54 20.78
C ASP A 283 13.71 -5.58 21.17
N GLU A 284 12.88 -4.67 20.66
CA GLU A 284 11.44 -4.64 20.89
C GLU A 284 10.71 -5.84 20.25
N TYR A 285 11.35 -6.54 19.30
CA TYR A 285 10.82 -7.76 18.70
C TYR A 285 11.03 -9.01 19.58
N LEU A 286 11.96 -8.98 20.54
CA LEU A 286 12.31 -10.15 21.38
C LEU A 286 11.11 -10.83 22.04
N PRO A 287 10.09 -10.12 22.57
CA PRO A 287 8.91 -10.74 23.17
C PRO A 287 8.06 -11.56 22.18
N LEU A 288 8.22 -11.33 20.87
CA LEU A 288 7.48 -11.99 19.79
C LEU A 288 8.21 -13.21 19.24
N VAL A 289 9.53 -13.32 19.48
CA VAL A 289 10.40 -14.39 18.96
C VAL A 289 9.87 -15.79 19.30
N PRO A 290 9.42 -16.11 20.52
CA PRO A 290 8.96 -17.47 20.83
C PRO A 290 7.77 -17.92 19.96
N GLU A 291 6.78 -17.06 19.74
CA GLU A 291 5.62 -17.36 18.88
C GLU A 291 6.04 -17.46 17.41
N THR A 292 6.93 -16.56 16.97
CA THR A 292 7.44 -16.56 15.59
C THR A 292 8.26 -17.81 15.29
N LEU A 293 9.13 -18.26 16.20
CA LEU A 293 9.95 -19.46 16.03
C LEU A 293 9.12 -20.73 15.89
N GLN A 294 8.05 -20.88 16.68
CA GLN A 294 7.13 -22.02 16.55
C GLN A 294 6.52 -22.10 15.15
N TYR A 295 6.31 -20.96 14.50
CA TYR A 295 5.83 -20.93 13.12
C TYR A 295 6.94 -21.19 12.10
N LEU A 296 8.14 -20.64 12.33
CA LEU A 296 9.26 -20.87 11.42
C LEU A 296 9.74 -22.32 11.43
N SER A 297 9.66 -23.04 12.54
CA SER A 297 9.99 -24.48 12.57
C SER A 297 9.10 -25.29 11.61
N GLU A 298 7.79 -24.99 11.56
CA GLU A 298 6.87 -25.60 10.58
C GLU A 298 7.25 -25.25 9.13
N LEU A 299 7.71 -24.02 8.88
CA LEU A 299 8.13 -23.55 7.55
C LEU A 299 9.49 -24.05 7.10
N LEU A 300 10.35 -24.55 8.00
CA LEU A 300 11.62 -25.15 7.62
C LEU A 300 11.42 -26.42 6.80
N GLU A 301 10.31 -27.11 7.02
CA GLU A 301 9.90 -28.33 6.32
C GLU A 301 9.04 -28.05 5.07
N ASP A 302 8.93 -26.79 4.63
CA ASP A 302 8.17 -26.42 3.43
C ASP A 302 8.78 -27.08 2.18
N SER A 303 7.91 -27.54 1.28
CA SER A 303 8.33 -28.17 0.03
C SER A 303 8.94 -27.20 -0.98
N ASP A 304 8.70 -25.89 -0.82
CA ASP A 304 9.33 -24.85 -1.63
C ASP A 304 10.68 -24.44 -1.04
N GLN A 305 11.76 -24.71 -1.79
CA GLN A 305 13.13 -24.42 -1.37
C GLN A 305 13.38 -22.93 -1.08
N MET A 306 12.71 -22.03 -1.81
CA MET A 306 12.88 -20.59 -1.59
C MET A 306 12.26 -20.19 -0.25
N VAL A 307 11.08 -20.72 0.09
CA VAL A 307 10.46 -20.54 1.41
C VAL A 307 11.39 -21.08 2.49
N ALA A 308 11.86 -22.33 2.40
CA ALA A 308 12.76 -22.92 3.39
C ALA A 308 14.05 -22.10 3.57
N ASN A 309 14.66 -21.63 2.48
CA ASN A 309 15.85 -20.78 2.54
C ASN A 309 15.59 -19.44 3.24
N LYS A 310 14.46 -18.78 2.95
CA LYS A 310 14.09 -17.53 3.62
C LYS A 310 13.76 -17.74 5.10
N THR A 311 13.11 -18.86 5.44
CA THR A 311 12.88 -19.24 6.83
C THR A 311 14.19 -19.36 7.60
N ARG A 312 15.21 -20.02 7.03
CA ARG A 312 16.56 -20.09 7.64
C ARG A 312 17.19 -18.71 7.82
N LYS A 313 17.10 -17.82 6.82
CA LYS A 313 17.58 -16.44 6.93
C LYS A 313 16.86 -15.68 8.07
N ALA A 314 15.54 -15.82 8.17
CA ALA A 314 14.76 -15.17 9.23
C ALA A 314 15.10 -15.70 10.62
N ILE A 315 15.32 -17.01 10.79
CA ILE A 315 15.81 -17.59 12.05
C ILE A 315 17.17 -16.99 12.40
N LYS A 316 18.11 -16.96 11.44
CA LYS A 316 19.44 -16.40 11.67
C LYS A 316 19.40 -14.93 12.11
N ALA A 317 18.55 -14.12 11.48
CA ALA A 317 18.36 -12.72 11.89
C ALA A 317 17.84 -12.60 13.34
N MET A 318 16.95 -13.50 13.76
CA MET A 318 16.47 -13.53 15.14
C MET A 318 17.52 -14.05 16.13
N GLU A 319 18.40 -14.98 15.73
CA GLU A 319 19.54 -15.42 16.56
C GLU A 319 20.59 -14.32 16.73
N GLU A 320 20.86 -13.57 15.65
CA GLU A 320 21.73 -12.39 15.69
C GLU A 320 21.14 -11.32 16.63
N LEU A 321 19.82 -11.15 16.63
CA LEU A 321 19.12 -10.25 17.54
C LEU A 321 19.16 -10.73 19.01
N SER A 322 18.89 -12.01 19.27
CA SER A 322 18.86 -12.55 20.64
C SER A 322 20.25 -12.76 21.25
N SER A 323 21.32 -12.71 20.44
CA SER A 323 22.68 -13.12 20.83
C SER A 323 22.78 -14.56 21.36
N GLU A 324 21.78 -15.39 21.08
CA GLU A 324 21.70 -16.78 21.53
C GLU A 324 21.28 -17.69 20.38
N LYS A 325 21.74 -18.95 20.39
CA LYS A 325 21.25 -19.95 19.45
C LYS A 325 19.83 -20.36 19.80
N LEU A 326 18.93 -20.27 18.82
CA LEU A 326 17.50 -20.53 19.02
C LEU A 326 17.12 -21.99 18.72
N ASP A 327 18.10 -22.84 18.41
CA ASP A 327 17.98 -24.30 18.21
C ASP A 327 17.14 -25.02 19.27
N ARG A 328 17.19 -24.54 20.53
CA ARG A 328 16.45 -25.13 21.65
C ARG A 328 14.93 -24.98 21.53
N TYR A 329 14.47 -23.97 20.80
CA TYR A 329 13.07 -23.66 20.57
C TYR A 329 12.53 -24.24 19.25
N LEU A 330 13.42 -24.76 18.39
CA LEU A 330 13.07 -25.39 17.10
C LEU A 330 12.68 -26.87 17.23
N LYS A 331 12.42 -27.37 18.45
CA LYS A 331 12.00 -28.77 18.64
C LYS A 331 10.54 -28.97 18.20
N PRO A 332 10.22 -30.08 17.52
CA PRO A 332 8.90 -30.36 16.97
C PRO A 332 7.82 -30.55 18.04
#